data_AF-A0A286DSA3-F1
#
_entry.id   AF-A0A286DSA3-F1
#
_cell.length_a   1.000
_cell.length_b   1.000
_cell.length_c   1.000
_cell.angle_alpha   90.00
_cell.angle_beta   90.00
_cell.angle_gamma   90.00
#
_symmetry.space_group_name_H-M   'P 1'
#
loop_
_entity.id
_entity.type
_entity.pdbx_description
1 polymer ?
#
loop_
_entity_poly.entity_id
_entity_poly.type
_entity_poly.pdbx_seq_one_letter_code
_entity_poly.pdbx_strand_id
1 'polypeptide(L)'
;MYIRLDVFAGLLNVRPGKLLHAARTNGVLDGMTLPARRQVRGAALMFDQAEATAFAEKWHAREPEAGPAASGAPLMTLNAVAREADIPPLVLWQAANRGKRLRGVALPVAAREGGQLLFEPAAVAKFVTEYRLLQHKK
;
A
#
# COMPACT_ATOMS: atom_id res chain seq x y z
N MET A 1 -13.13 26.84 -4.13
CA MET A 1 -14.17 25.98 -3.51
C MET A 1 -13.46 25.03 -2.56
N TYR A 2 -14.04 24.66 -1.42
CA TYR A 2 -13.33 23.83 -0.43
C TYR A 2 -13.95 22.44 -0.31
N ILE A 3 -13.10 21.42 -0.13
CA ILE A 3 -13.52 20.03 0.11
C ILE A 3 -13.11 19.57 1.49
N ARG A 4 -13.89 18.63 2.04
CA ARG A 4 -13.60 18.01 3.34
C ARG A 4 -12.42 17.05 3.25
N LEU A 5 -11.72 16.88 4.37
CA LEU A 5 -10.64 15.91 4.52
C LEU A 5 -11.02 14.50 4.05
N ASP A 6 -12.21 13.98 4.38
CA ASP A 6 -12.60 12.62 3.99
C ASP A 6 -12.75 12.46 2.47
N VAL A 7 -13.24 13.51 1.79
CA VAL A 7 -13.36 13.55 0.33
C VAL A 7 -11.96 13.58 -0.29
N PHE A 8 -11.07 14.41 0.26
CA PHE A 8 -9.69 14.47 -0.21
C PHE A 8 -8.94 13.16 0.03
N ALA A 9 -9.14 12.51 1.19
CA ALA A 9 -8.56 11.19 1.47
C ALA A 9 -9.05 10.13 0.48
N GLY A 10 -10.32 10.18 0.09
CA GLY A 10 -10.89 9.34 -0.96
C GLY A 10 -10.23 9.56 -2.32
N LEU A 11 -9.99 10.81 -2.71
CA LEU A 11 -9.29 11.13 -3.97
C LEU A 11 -7.87 10.56 -4.03
N LEU A 12 -7.18 10.48 -2.88
CA LEU A 12 -5.82 9.95 -2.78
C LEU A 12 -5.77 8.43 -2.55
N ASN A 13 -6.92 7.79 -2.37
CA ASN A 13 -7.04 6.40 -1.92
C ASN A 13 -6.24 6.11 -0.62
N VAL A 14 -6.24 7.06 0.32
CA VAL A 14 -5.57 6.93 1.63
C VAL A 14 -6.57 6.97 2.76
N ARG A 15 -6.17 6.46 3.94
CA ARG A 15 -7.02 6.54 5.13
C ARG A 15 -7.14 7.99 5.61
N PRO A 16 -8.36 8.48 5.94
CA PRO A 16 -8.56 9.83 6.50
C PRO A 16 -7.67 10.13 7.71
N GLY A 17 -7.46 9.16 8.59
CA GLY A 17 -6.57 9.31 9.75
C GLY A 17 -5.10 9.59 9.38
N LYS A 18 -4.60 9.00 8.29
CA LYS A 18 -3.23 9.25 7.79
C LYS A 18 -3.11 10.70 7.28
N LEU A 19 -4.09 11.14 6.51
CA LEU A 19 -4.16 12.50 5.98
C LEU A 19 -4.31 13.55 7.09
N LEU A 20 -5.13 13.26 8.11
CA LEU A 20 -5.31 14.12 9.28
C LEU A 20 -4.02 14.25 10.09
N HIS A 21 -3.30 13.14 10.26
CA HIS A 21 -2.02 13.14 10.96
C HIS A 21 -0.98 13.99 10.21
N ALA A 22 -0.80 13.75 8.91
CA ALA A 22 0.09 14.54 8.05
C ALA A 22 -0.27 16.04 8.06
N ALA A 23 -1.57 16.36 8.05
CA ALA A 23 -2.00 17.74 8.21
C ALA A 23 -1.59 18.31 9.57
N ARG A 24 -1.78 17.60 10.68
CA ARG A 24 -1.49 18.16 12.02
C ARG A 24 0.00 18.28 12.35
N THR A 25 0.86 17.46 11.77
CA THR A 25 2.28 17.39 12.15
C THR A 25 3.14 18.37 11.36
N ASN A 26 3.38 18.06 10.09
CA ASN A 26 4.36 18.75 9.24
C ASN A 26 3.74 19.31 7.96
N GLY A 27 2.47 19.01 7.68
CA GLY A 27 1.83 19.37 6.43
C GLY A 27 2.41 18.61 5.23
N VAL A 28 3.03 17.45 5.45
CA VAL A 28 3.66 16.65 4.40
C VAL A 28 3.08 15.23 4.42
N LEU A 29 2.64 14.74 3.27
CA LEU A 29 2.16 13.38 3.08
C LEU A 29 3.10 12.63 2.15
N ASP A 30 3.79 11.61 2.66
CA ASP A 30 4.78 10.80 1.93
C ASP A 30 5.78 11.66 1.11
N GLY A 31 6.31 12.73 1.72
CA GLY A 31 7.28 13.63 1.09
C GLY A 31 6.68 14.74 0.21
N MET A 32 5.37 14.77 -0.01
CA MET A 32 4.69 15.84 -0.76
C MET A 32 3.98 16.82 0.19
N THR A 33 4.17 18.12 -0.05
CA THR A 33 3.51 19.17 0.74
C THR A 33 2.02 19.19 0.47
N LEU A 34 1.23 19.12 1.54
CA LEU A 34 -0.23 19.17 1.47
C LEU A 34 -0.70 20.54 0.97
N PRO A 35 -1.82 20.57 0.22
CA PRO A 35 -2.42 21.80 -0.27
C PRO A 35 -2.90 22.69 0.88
N ALA A 36 -3.12 23.96 0.56
CA ALA A 36 -3.60 24.97 1.49
C ALA A 36 -4.87 24.48 2.18
N ARG A 37 -4.84 24.59 3.51
CA ARG A 37 -5.89 24.06 4.38
C ARG A 37 -6.46 25.16 5.24
N ARG A 38 -7.76 25.08 5.47
CA ARG A 38 -8.48 25.97 6.36
C ARG A 38 -9.20 25.15 7.41
N GLN A 39 -9.00 25.51 8.67
CA GLN A 39 -9.80 24.99 9.77
C GLN A 39 -11.01 25.91 9.95
N VAL A 40 -12.21 25.36 9.84
CA VAL A 40 -13.45 26.10 10.12
C VAL A 40 -13.82 25.88 11.59
N ARG A 41 -14.35 26.93 12.25
CA ARG A 41 -14.89 26.82 13.62
C ARG A 41 -15.88 25.65 13.66
N GLY A 42 -15.58 24.62 14.46
CA GLY A 42 -16.34 23.35 14.50
C GLY A 42 -15.58 22.08 14.08
N ALA A 43 -14.26 22.16 13.87
CA ALA A 43 -13.32 21.04 13.72
C ALA A 43 -13.20 20.36 12.34
N ALA A 44 -13.94 20.80 11.31
CA ALA A 44 -13.72 20.30 9.95
C ALA A 44 -12.46 20.91 9.33
N LEU A 45 -11.47 20.07 9.06
CA LEU A 45 -10.34 20.47 8.21
C LEU A 45 -10.78 20.41 6.75
N MET A 46 -10.63 21.52 6.05
CA MET A 46 -10.98 21.65 4.64
C MET A 46 -9.76 22.02 3.82
N PHE A 47 -9.72 21.54 2.58
CA PHE A 47 -8.68 21.81 1.61
C PHE A 47 -9.27 22.58 0.44
N ASP A 48 -8.50 23.49 -0.15
CA ASP A 48 -8.93 24.09 -1.41
C ASP A 48 -9.04 22.99 -2.47
N GLN A 49 -10.17 22.96 -3.18
CA GLN A 49 -10.48 21.92 -4.14
C GLN A 49 -9.55 21.94 -5.34
N ALA A 50 -9.18 23.12 -5.86
CA ALA A 50 -8.34 23.21 -7.05
C ALA A 50 -6.93 22.69 -6.73
N GLU A 51 -6.39 23.08 -5.57
CA GLU A 51 -5.11 22.56 -5.10
C GLU A 51 -5.18 21.07 -4.72
N ALA A 52 -6.28 20.61 -4.12
CA ALA A 52 -6.47 19.21 -3.77
C ALA A 52 -6.57 18.30 -5.01
N THR A 53 -7.23 18.75 -6.08
CA THR A 53 -7.28 18.01 -7.34
C THR A 53 -5.90 17.98 -8.01
N ALA A 54 -5.21 19.13 -8.10
CA ALA A 54 -3.86 19.17 -8.67
C ALA A 54 -2.86 18.35 -7.84
N PHE A 55 -3.02 18.31 -6.52
CA PHE A 55 -2.25 17.44 -5.65
C PHE A 55 -2.60 15.98 -5.91
N ALA A 56 -3.87 15.62 -6.06
CA ALA A 56 -4.30 14.25 -6.36
C ALA A 56 -3.75 13.77 -7.72
N GLU A 57 -3.75 14.63 -8.74
CA GLU A 57 -3.12 14.34 -10.03
C GLU A 57 -1.63 14.08 -9.86
N LYS A 58 -0.90 14.94 -9.14
CA LYS A 58 0.53 14.72 -8.83
C LYS A 58 0.76 13.48 -7.97
N TRP A 59 -0.16 13.16 -7.08
CA TRP A 59 -0.10 12.00 -6.19
C TRP A 59 -0.27 10.69 -6.95
N HIS A 60 -1.15 10.66 -7.95
CA HIS A 60 -1.35 9.52 -8.84
C HIS A 60 -0.32 9.47 -9.99
N ALA A 61 0.20 10.62 -10.40
CA ALA A 61 1.29 10.73 -11.37
C ALA A 61 2.66 10.45 -10.75
N ARG A 62 2.75 10.45 -9.41
CA ARG A 62 3.86 9.80 -8.72
C ARG A 62 3.81 8.36 -9.21
N GLU A 63 4.82 7.93 -9.95
CA GLU A 63 5.04 6.51 -10.13
C GLU A 63 4.98 5.91 -8.72
N PRO A 64 4.06 4.97 -8.43
CA PRO A 64 4.15 4.22 -7.20
C PRO A 64 5.57 3.67 -7.23
N GLU A 65 6.43 4.10 -6.30
CA GLU A 65 7.83 3.69 -6.20
C GLU A 65 7.90 2.26 -6.69
N ALA A 66 8.50 2.08 -7.88
CA ALA A 66 8.23 0.92 -8.71
C ALA A 66 8.41 -0.32 -7.83
N GLY A 67 7.29 -0.96 -7.50
CA GLY A 67 7.35 -2.38 -7.19
C GLY A 67 8.16 -2.98 -8.33
N PRO A 68 9.17 -3.81 -8.03
CA PRO A 68 10.16 -4.25 -9.03
C PRO A 68 9.41 -4.63 -10.30
N ALA A 69 9.82 -4.01 -11.43
CA ALA A 69 9.10 -4.05 -12.71
C ALA A 69 8.35 -5.38 -12.88
N ALA A 70 7.01 -5.30 -12.90
CA ALA A 70 6.16 -6.45 -13.16
C ALA A 70 6.71 -7.13 -14.41
N SER A 71 7.11 -8.40 -14.28
CA SER A 71 7.95 -9.07 -15.28
C SER A 71 7.22 -9.32 -16.62
N GLY A 72 6.01 -8.79 -16.80
CA GLY A 72 5.05 -9.17 -17.84
C GLY A 72 4.56 -10.62 -17.71
N ALA A 73 4.99 -11.32 -16.65
CA ALA A 73 4.63 -12.70 -16.39
C ALA A 73 3.25 -12.78 -15.71
N PRO A 74 2.45 -13.84 -15.97
CA PRO A 74 1.16 -14.01 -15.33
C PRO A 74 1.29 -13.98 -13.81
N LEU A 75 0.48 -13.14 -13.15
CA LEU A 75 0.46 -13.03 -11.70
C LEU A 75 0.11 -14.38 -11.05
N MET A 76 0.79 -14.70 -9.95
CA MET A 76 0.58 -15.94 -9.21
C MET A 76 -0.55 -15.79 -8.20
N THR A 77 -1.42 -16.80 -8.13
CA THR A 77 -2.43 -16.87 -7.07
C THR A 77 -1.80 -17.25 -5.73
N LEU A 78 -2.46 -16.88 -4.63
CA LEU A 78 -2.03 -17.27 -3.29
C LEU A 78 -1.76 -18.77 -3.12
N ASN A 79 -2.57 -19.63 -3.74
CA ASN A 79 -2.38 -21.09 -3.68
C ASN A 79 -1.13 -21.55 -4.43
N ALA A 80 -0.79 -20.90 -5.54
CA ALA A 80 0.44 -21.19 -6.28
C ALA A 80 1.67 -20.83 -5.43
N VAL A 81 1.66 -19.64 -4.82
CA VAL A 81 2.72 -19.18 -3.91
C VAL A 81 2.87 -20.09 -2.70
N ALA A 82 1.74 -20.49 -2.09
CA ALA A 82 1.71 -21.39 -0.94
C ALA A 82 2.37 -22.75 -1.25
N ARG A 83 2.07 -23.32 -2.43
CA ARG A 83 2.70 -24.57 -2.90
C ARG A 83 4.20 -24.39 -3.15
N GLU A 84 4.60 -23.30 -3.77
CA GLU A 84 6.00 -23.04 -4.08
C GLU A 84 6.83 -22.80 -2.81
N ALA A 85 6.28 -22.08 -1.83
CA ALA A 85 6.95 -21.83 -0.56
C ALA A 85 6.88 -23.00 0.44
N ASP A 86 6.09 -24.04 0.13
CA ASP A 86 5.70 -25.11 1.06
C ASP A 86 5.10 -24.55 2.38
N ILE A 87 4.18 -23.60 2.24
CA ILE A 87 3.49 -22.93 3.35
C ILE A 87 1.99 -23.25 3.26
N PRO A 88 1.31 -23.55 4.37
CA PRO A 88 -0.14 -23.69 4.37
C PRO A 88 -0.83 -22.41 3.85
N PRO A 89 -1.75 -22.50 2.85
CA PRO A 89 -2.37 -21.32 2.23
C PRO A 89 -3.02 -20.36 3.22
N LEU A 90 -3.69 -20.88 4.26
CA LEU A 90 -4.31 -20.05 5.30
C LEU A 90 -3.29 -19.22 6.09
N VAL A 91 -2.10 -19.76 6.36
CA VAL A 91 -1.04 -19.05 7.07
C VAL A 91 -0.51 -17.91 6.21
N LEU A 92 -0.31 -18.17 4.92
CA LEU A 92 0.11 -17.16 3.96
C LEU A 92 -0.94 -16.05 3.81
N TRP A 93 -2.22 -16.41 3.71
CA TRP A 93 -3.33 -15.46 3.60
C TRP A 93 -3.47 -14.57 4.85
N GLN A 94 -3.35 -15.16 6.05
CA GLN A 94 -3.40 -14.40 7.30
C GLN A 94 -2.21 -13.45 7.43
N ALA A 95 -1.01 -13.90 7.04
CA ALA A 95 0.19 -13.06 7.08
C ALA A 95 0.08 -11.89 6.10
N ALA A 96 -0.39 -12.14 4.87
CA ALA A 96 -0.60 -11.10 3.86
C ALA A 96 -1.63 -10.06 4.31
N ASN A 97 -2.75 -10.49 4.90
CA ASN A 97 -3.81 -9.57 5.35
C ASN A 97 -3.44 -8.77 6.60
N ARG A 98 -2.55 -9.29 7.44
CA ARG A 98 -2.11 -8.62 8.67
C ARG A 98 -0.77 -7.90 8.52
N GLY A 99 -0.16 -7.92 7.33
CA GLY A 99 1.17 -7.36 7.10
C GLY A 99 2.26 -8.01 7.97
N LYS A 100 2.07 -9.27 8.38
CA LYS A 100 2.99 -9.97 9.29
C LYS A 100 4.10 -10.62 8.50
N ARG A 101 5.31 -10.62 9.07
CA ARG A 101 6.46 -11.36 8.54
C ARG A 101 6.32 -12.85 8.84
N LEU A 102 6.72 -13.72 7.91
CA LEU A 102 6.78 -15.16 8.12
C LEU A 102 8.22 -15.56 8.43
N ARG A 103 8.47 -16.03 9.65
CA ARG A 103 9.82 -16.36 10.16
C ARG A 103 10.85 -15.22 9.93
N GLY A 104 10.42 -13.97 10.08
CA GLY A 104 11.26 -12.78 9.88
C GLY A 104 11.32 -12.28 8.42
N VAL A 105 10.88 -13.07 7.44
CA VAL A 105 10.83 -12.67 6.03
C VAL A 105 9.58 -11.85 5.76
N ALA A 106 9.76 -10.72 5.06
CA ALA A 106 8.63 -9.91 4.60
C ALA A 106 7.92 -10.63 3.45
N LEU A 107 6.58 -10.64 3.45
CA LEU A 107 5.85 -11.21 2.33
C LEU A 107 6.00 -10.33 1.09
N PRO A 108 5.94 -10.94 -0.11
CA PRO A 108 5.85 -10.19 -1.35
C PRO A 108 4.58 -9.34 -1.35
N VAL A 109 4.67 -8.15 -1.95
CA VAL A 109 3.53 -7.25 -2.12
C VAL A 109 2.49 -7.93 -3.01
N ALA A 110 1.26 -8.01 -2.52
CA ALA A 110 0.15 -8.59 -3.25
C ALA A 110 -0.72 -7.50 -3.85
N ALA A 111 -1.05 -7.62 -5.14
CA ALA A 111 -2.17 -6.91 -5.74
C ALA A 111 -3.48 -7.57 -5.31
N ARG A 112 -4.51 -6.76 -5.07
CA ARG A 112 -5.87 -7.26 -4.82
C ARG A 112 -6.74 -7.00 -6.03
N GLU A 113 -7.22 -8.06 -6.66
CA GLU A 113 -8.09 -8.00 -7.82
C GLU A 113 -9.24 -8.99 -7.64
N GLY A 114 -10.49 -8.53 -7.78
CA GLY A 114 -11.68 -9.39 -7.63
C GLY A 114 -11.80 -10.12 -6.28
N GLY A 115 -11.18 -9.60 -5.21
CA GLY A 115 -11.14 -10.26 -3.90
C GLY A 115 -10.05 -11.34 -3.75
N GLN A 116 -9.22 -11.56 -4.78
CA GLN A 116 -8.09 -12.47 -4.76
C GLN A 116 -6.78 -11.73 -4.52
N LEU A 117 -5.83 -12.41 -3.87
CA LEU A 117 -4.45 -11.94 -3.71
C LEU A 117 -3.61 -12.50 -4.86
N LEU A 118 -3.05 -11.59 -5.64
CA LEU A 118 -2.19 -11.87 -6.78
C LEU A 118 -0.79 -11.37 -6.49
N PHE A 119 0.21 -12.18 -6.82
CA PHE A 119 1.61 -11.94 -6.47
C PHE A 119 2.49 -11.97 -7.71
N GLU A 120 3.48 -11.08 -7.74
CA GLU A 120 4.49 -11.07 -8.79
C GLU A 120 5.42 -12.29 -8.66
N PRO A 121 5.60 -13.11 -9.70
CA PRO A 121 6.46 -14.30 -9.66
C PRO A 121 7.89 -13.99 -9.22
N ALA A 122 8.46 -12.86 -9.67
CA ALA A 122 9.81 -12.46 -9.30
C ALA A 122 9.95 -12.11 -7.80
N ALA A 123 8.92 -11.49 -7.22
CA ALA A 123 8.88 -11.18 -5.79
C ALA A 123 8.68 -12.46 -4.96
N VAL A 124 7.84 -13.39 -5.45
CA VAL A 124 7.62 -14.70 -4.86
C VAL A 124 8.91 -15.51 -4.84
N ALA A 125 9.64 -15.58 -5.95
CA ALA A 125 10.90 -16.33 -6.03
C ALA A 125 11.91 -15.86 -4.98
N LYS A 126 12.11 -14.53 -4.84
CA LYS A 126 12.98 -13.95 -3.80
C LYS A 126 12.53 -14.34 -2.40
N PHE A 127 11.23 -14.18 -2.12
CA PHE A 127 10.63 -14.57 -0.85
C PHE A 127 10.86 -16.06 -0.53
N VAL A 128 10.59 -16.95 -1.49
CA VAL A 128 10.73 -18.41 -1.32
C VAL A 128 12.20 -18.77 -1.04
N THR A 129 13.14 -18.19 -1.78
CA THR A 129 14.58 -18.40 -1.57
C THR A 129 14.99 -17.98 -0.15
N GLU A 130 14.65 -16.76 0.27
CA GLU A 130 14.97 -16.26 1.62
C GLU A 130 14.30 -17.10 2.71
N TYR A 131 13.04 -17.46 2.52
CA TYR A 131 12.28 -18.25 3.47
C TYR A 131 12.87 -19.65 3.67
N ARG A 132 13.23 -20.33 2.58
CA ARG A 132 13.87 -21.66 2.62
C ARG A 132 15.27 -21.60 3.25
N LEU A 133 16.08 -20.57 2.93
CA LEU A 133 17.39 -20.38 3.58
C LEU A 133 17.27 -20.27 5.10
N LEU A 134 16.23 -19.60 5.59
CA LEU A 134 15.95 -19.51 7.03
C LEU A 134 15.32 -20.77 7.62
N GLN A 135 14.70 -21.64 6.81
CA GLN A 135 14.27 -22.95 7.28
C GLN A 135 15.45 -23.89 7.54
N HIS A 136 16.48 -23.86 6.69
CA HIS A 136 17.67 -24.74 6.79
C HIS A 136 18.70 -24.30 7.84
N LYS A 137 18.57 -23.10 8.43
CA LYS A 137 19.45 -22.59 9.49
C LYS A 137 19.04 -23.04 10.91
N LYS A 138 18.18 -24.05 11.03
CA LYS A 138 17.74 -24.66 12.29
C LYS A 138 18.34 -26.05 12.44
#